data_AF-A0A7Y6FI34-F1
#
_entry.id   AF-A0A7Y6FI34-F1
#
_cell.length_a   1.000
_cell.length_b   1.000
_cell.length_c   1.000
_cell.angle_alpha   90.00
_cell.angle_beta   90.00
_cell.angle_gamma   90.00
#
_symmetry.space_group_name_H-M   'P 1'
#
loop_
_entity.id
_entity.type
_entity.pdbx_description
1 polymer ?
#
loop_
_entity_poly.entity_id
_entity_poly.type
_entity_poly.pdbx_seq_one_letter_code
_entity_poly.pdbx_strand_id
1 'polypeptide(L)'
;LGRLAGRLDDATADRHRTILQSVGLPLTYRGDQWPKLLENMKVDKKSRGDLLRFIVLDALGKPTVLEGPDPAVLLAAYGEVSA
;
A
#
# COMPACT_ATOMS: atom_id res chain seq x y z
N LEU A 1 -1.29 -3.73 -1.86
CA LEU A 1 -2.17 -3.71 -0.66
C LEU A 1 -3.62 -4.03 -1.00
N GLY A 2 -4.34 -3.20 -1.78
CA GLY A 2 -5.76 -3.46 -2.10
C GLY A 2 -6.04 -4.87 -2.68
N ARG A 3 -5.17 -5.35 -3.58
CA ARG A 3 -5.18 -6.73 -4.10
C ARG A 3 -5.09 -7.77 -2.98
N LEU A 4 -4.03 -7.71 -2.17
CA LEU A 4 -3.79 -8.66 -1.07
C LEU A 4 -4.85 -8.61 0.03
N ALA A 5 -5.52 -7.47 0.21
CA ALA A 5 -6.64 -7.32 1.12
C ALA A 5 -7.97 -7.84 0.53
N GLY A 6 -7.97 -8.39 -0.69
CA GLY A 6 -9.17 -8.89 -1.37
C GLY A 6 -10.14 -7.79 -1.82
N ARG A 7 -9.67 -6.53 -1.92
CA ARG A 7 -10.49 -5.36 -2.20
C ARG A 7 -10.45 -4.93 -3.67
N LEU A 8 -9.32 -5.15 -4.34
CA LEU A 8 -9.09 -4.71 -5.71
C LEU A 8 -8.72 -5.89 -6.61
N ASP A 9 -9.24 -5.90 -7.84
CA ASP A 9 -8.90 -6.89 -8.85
C ASP A 9 -7.46 -6.73 -9.38
N ASP A 10 -6.92 -7.82 -9.95
CA ASP A 10 -5.55 -7.86 -10.45
C ASP A 10 -5.32 -6.88 -11.58
N ALA A 11 -6.23 -6.81 -12.55
CA ALA A 11 -6.08 -5.96 -13.72
C ALA A 11 -6.01 -4.46 -13.34
N THR A 12 -6.85 -4.01 -12.41
CA THR A 12 -6.82 -2.63 -11.92
C THR A 12 -5.55 -2.37 -11.11
N ALA A 13 -5.10 -3.31 -10.28
CA ALA A 13 -3.83 -3.17 -9.57
C ALA A 13 -2.61 -3.08 -10.52
N ASP A 14 -2.55 -3.91 -11.58
CA ASP A 14 -1.46 -3.88 -12.57
C ASP A 14 -1.45 -2.60 -13.41
N ARG A 15 -2.64 -2.02 -13.65
CA ARG A 15 -2.77 -0.74 -14.33
C ARG A 15 -2.01 0.39 -13.62
N HIS A 16 -1.92 0.38 -12.29
CA HIS A 16 -1.15 1.37 -11.54
C HIS A 16 0.34 1.31 -11.93
N ARG A 17 0.92 0.10 -11.94
CA ARG A 17 2.31 -0.12 -12.35
C ARG A 17 2.55 0.34 -13.78
N THR A 18 1.67 -0.04 -14.69
CA THR A 18 1.76 0.31 -16.12
C THR A 18 1.76 1.83 -16.34
N ILE A 19 0.83 2.55 -15.69
CA ILE A 19 0.71 4.01 -15.84
C ILE A 19 1.94 4.71 -15.25
N LEU A 20 2.33 4.38 -14.02
CA LEU A 20 3.49 5.00 -13.37
C LEU A 20 4.78 4.75 -14.17
N GLN A 21 4.93 3.55 -14.75
CA GLN A 21 6.04 3.22 -15.63
C GLN A 21 6.06 4.07 -16.90
N SER A 22 4.89 4.27 -17.53
CA SER A 22 4.76 5.03 -18.77
C SER A 22 5.20 6.49 -18.63
N VAL A 23 5.13 7.04 -17.42
CA VAL A 23 5.56 8.42 -17.10
C VAL A 23 6.95 8.46 -16.45
N GLY A 24 7.66 7.33 -16.41
CA GLY A 24 9.05 7.25 -15.90
C GLY A 24 9.18 7.35 -14.38
N LEU A 25 8.11 7.09 -13.62
CA LEU A 25 8.17 7.12 -12.16
C LEU A 25 8.74 5.81 -11.59
N PRO A 26 9.44 5.87 -10.44
CA PRO A 26 9.95 4.67 -9.78
C PRO A 26 8.79 3.79 -9.28
N LEU A 27 8.95 2.48 -9.48
CA LEU A 27 7.95 1.46 -9.12
C LEU A 27 8.34 0.60 -7.93
N THR A 28 9.59 0.72 -7.48
CA THR A 28 10.15 -0.02 -6.37
C THR A 28 10.73 0.92 -5.32
N TYR A 29 10.77 0.43 -4.08
CA TYR A 29 11.46 1.06 -2.98
C TYR A 29 12.50 0.11 -2.40
N ARG A 30 13.40 0.61 -1.56
CA ARG A 30 14.46 -0.20 -0.97
C ARG A 30 13.89 -1.23 0.01
N GLY A 31 14.09 -2.53 -0.20
CA GLY A 31 13.51 -3.57 0.67
C GLY A 31 14.02 -3.60 2.12
N ASP A 32 15.20 -3.01 2.39
CA ASP A 32 15.80 -2.95 3.72
C ASP A 32 15.18 -1.88 4.65
N GLN A 33 14.22 -1.08 4.15
CA GLN A 33 13.67 0.07 4.87
C GLN A 33 12.34 -0.21 5.59
N TRP A 34 11.82 -1.44 5.55
CA TRP A 34 10.50 -1.76 6.14
C TRP A 34 10.32 -1.29 7.59
N PRO A 35 11.26 -1.59 8.53
CA PRO A 35 11.05 -1.22 9.93
C PRO A 35 10.93 0.30 10.12
N LYS A 36 11.83 1.06 9.49
CA LYS A 36 11.85 2.52 9.56
C LYS A 36 10.61 3.14 8.91
N LEU A 37 10.16 2.58 7.79
CA LEU A 37 8.94 3.03 7.12
C LEU A 37 7.71 2.83 8.02
N LEU A 38 7.60 1.66 8.65
CA LEU A 38 6.51 1.33 9.56
C LEU A 38 6.48 2.25 10.79
N GLU A 39 7.63 2.54 11.39
CA GLU A 39 7.75 3.50 12.50
C GLU A 39 7.27 4.90 12.08
N ASN A 40 7.72 5.39 10.93
CA ASN A 40 7.28 6.68 10.41
C ASN A 40 5.77 6.73 10.14
N MET A 41 5.20 5.63 9.62
CA MET A 41 3.75 5.54 9.39
C MET A 41 2.93 5.61 10.69
N LYS A 42 3.43 5.06 11.80
CA LYS A 42 2.74 5.11 13.11
C LYS A 42 2.64 6.52 13.69
N VAL A 43 3.61 7.39 13.37
CA VAL A 43 3.70 8.77 13.88
C VAL A 43 2.89 9.75 13.03
N ASP A 44 2.45 9.38 11.82
CA ASP A 44 1.63 10.25 10.96
C ASP A 44 0.31 10.65 11.65
N LYS A 45 -0.11 11.91 11.42
CA LYS A 45 -1.12 12.63 12.20
C LYS A 45 -2.57 12.19 11.89
N LYS A 46 -2.85 10.89 12.01
CA LYS A 46 -4.16 10.24 11.90
C LYS A 46 -4.43 9.21 13.02
N SER A 47 -3.72 9.27 14.13
CA SER A 47 -3.81 8.26 15.20
C SER A 47 -4.64 8.78 16.39
N ARG A 48 -5.91 8.36 16.50
CA ARG A 48 -6.49 8.09 17.83
C ARG A 48 -6.18 6.62 18.09
N GLY A 49 -5.10 6.34 18.82
CA GLY A 49 -4.53 4.99 18.96
C GLY A 49 -3.66 4.61 17.77
N ASP A 50 -2.70 3.70 17.97
CA ASP A 50 -1.66 3.25 17.02
C ASP A 50 -2.19 2.53 15.75
N LEU A 51 -3.45 2.77 15.37
CA LEU A 51 -4.12 2.09 14.27
C LEU A 51 -3.78 2.77 12.94
N LEU A 52 -3.02 2.07 12.10
CA LEU A 52 -2.72 2.52 10.74
C LEU A 52 -3.98 2.53 9.87
N ARG A 53 -4.10 3.56 9.03
CA ARG A 53 -5.21 3.72 8.09
C ARG A 53 -4.68 3.96 6.69
N PHE A 54 -5.09 3.12 5.74
CA PHE A 54 -4.68 3.21 4.35
C PHE A 54 -5.87 3.58 3.48
N ILE A 55 -5.62 4.36 2.44
CA ILE A 55 -6.58 4.49 1.34
C ILE A 55 -6.31 3.36 0.36
N VAL A 56 -7.34 2.58 0.06
CA VAL A 56 -7.31 1.52 -0.95
C VAL A 56 -8.47 1.74 -1.93
N LEU A 57 -8.52 0.92 -2.98
CA LEU A 57 -9.62 0.93 -3.94
C LEU A 57 -10.41 -0.37 -3.80
N ASP A 58 -11.74 -0.28 -3.80
CA ASP A 58 -12.65 -1.43 -3.95
C ASP A 58 -12.94 -1.74 -5.43
N ALA A 59 -12.71 -0.76 -6.31
CA ALA A 59 -12.74 -0.87 -7.76
C ALA A 59 -12.07 0.37 -8.37
N LEU A 60 -11.90 0.39 -9.70
CA LEU A 60 -11.47 1.59 -10.40
C LEU A 60 -12.34 2.80 -10.04
N GLY A 61 -11.71 3.85 -9.51
CA GLY A 61 -12.38 5.09 -9.10
C GLY A 61 -13.24 5.01 -7.83
N LYS A 62 -13.14 3.91 -7.05
CA LYS A 62 -13.90 3.73 -5.79
C LYS A 62 -12.96 3.63 -4.58
N PRO A 63 -12.53 4.77 -4.00
CA PRO A 63 -11.66 4.78 -2.83
C PRO A 63 -12.40 4.41 -1.54
N THR A 64 -11.72 3.69 -0.67
CA THR A 64 -12.20 3.30 0.66
C THR A 64 -11.07 3.36 1.68
N VAL A 65 -11.42 3.42 2.96
CA VAL A 65 -10.46 3.41 4.07
C VAL A 65 -10.30 1.97 4.58
N LEU A 66 -9.07 1.47 4.57
CA LEU A 66 -8.68 0.23 5.23
C LEU A 66 -8.04 0.57 6.57
N GLU A 67 -8.78 0.36 7.65
CA GLU A 67 -8.32 0.61 9.02
C GLU A 67 -7.76 -0.67 9.64
N GLY A 68 -6.61 -0.56 10.32
CA GLY A 68 -6.00 -1.65 11.05
C GLY A 68 -5.69 -2.90 10.24
N PRO A 69 -5.09 -2.81 9.04
CA PRO A 69 -4.72 -4.00 8.29
C PRO A 69 -3.72 -4.86 9.07
N ASP A 70 -3.83 -6.18 8.89
CA ASP A 70 -2.91 -7.14 9.48
C ASP A 70 -1.44 -6.79 9.09
N PRO A 71 -0.51 -6.69 10.07
CA PRO A 71 0.91 -6.45 9.80
C PRO A 71 1.53 -7.39 8.76
N ALA A 72 1.09 -8.66 8.69
CA ALA A 72 1.56 -9.61 7.69
C ALA A 72 1.14 -9.21 6.27
N VAL A 73 -0.08 -8.71 6.09
CA VAL A 73 -0.57 -8.20 4.80
C VAL A 73 0.20 -6.96 4.38
N LEU A 74 0.54 -6.08 5.33
CA LEU A 74 1.37 -4.91 5.07
C LEU A 74 2.80 -5.30 4.62
N LEU A 75 3.43 -6.24 5.32
CA LEU A 75 4.76 -6.74 4.98
C LEU A 75 4.77 -7.42 3.60
N ALA A 76 3.78 -8.27 3.32
CA ALA A 76 3.63 -8.89 2.00
C ALA A 76 3.43 -7.83 0.90
N ALA A 77 2.56 -6.84 1.13
CA ALA A 77 2.34 -5.76 0.18
C ALA A 77 3.58 -4.91 -0.08
N TYR A 78 4.42 -4.72 0.93
CA TYR A 78 5.70 -4.03 0.79
C TYR A 78 6.72 -4.86 0.00
N GLY A 79 6.76 -6.17 0.21
CA GLY A 79 7.60 -7.10 -0.56
C GLY A 79 7.35 -7.01 -2.07
N GLU A 80 6.09 -6.92 -2.49
CA GLU A 80 5.68 -6.78 -3.91
C GLU A 80 6.21 -5.51 -4.62
N VAL A 81 6.57 -4.49 -3.83
CA VAL A 81 7.06 -3.19 -4.33
C VAL A 81 8.49 -2.89 -3.86
N SER A 82 9.19 -3.89 -3.32
CA SER A 82 10.57 -3.75 -2.90
C SER A 82 11.52 -4.30 -3.96
N ALA A 83 12.68 -3.64 -4.13
CA ALA A 83 13.82 -4.14 -4.89
C ALA A 83 14.85 -4.79 -3.96
#